data_AF-A0AAI9X6P3-F1
#
_entry.id   AF-A0AAI9X6P3-F1
#
_cell.length_a   1.000
_cell.length_b   1.000
_cell.length_c   1.000
_cell.angle_alpha   90.00
_cell.angle_beta   90.00
_cell.angle_gamma   90.00
#
_symmetry.space_group_name_H-M   'P 1'
#
loop_
_entity.id
_entity.type
_entity.pdbx_description
1 polymer ?
#
loop_
_entity_poly.entity_id
_entity_poly.type
_entity_poly.pdbx_seq_one_letter_code
_entity_poly.pdbx_strand_id
1 'polypeptide(L)'
;MGPCYSWADLSSQCIFADGAPDTKTIADKIRVSLLRAMEADPGTGNWVGILGFSQGARLAVSILLEDEIRQKEINCNTPDRAFLGVKWHFGVLLAGRGPPYALSHRTMHRPQFGHPGPMTQMIDSIESLTSHPLFDLLEPWDILSTPTLHVHGLRDPGLPFHQLLQSHYVAPGSASVIEWEGEHRIPIRTVDVEAVSRGILQIAKVGDASESVDDHLTSNQQDTRAI
;
A
#
# COMPACT_ATOMS: atom_id res chain seq x y z
N MET A 1 -1.11 -18.07 19.23
CA MET A 1 -0.44 -17.15 18.28
C MET A 1 -1.50 -16.74 17.28
N GLY A 2 -1.81 -15.44 17.20
CA GLY A 2 -2.85 -14.91 16.30
C GLY A 2 -2.32 -14.70 14.87
N PRO A 3 -3.21 -14.42 13.89
CA PRO A 3 -2.91 -14.41 12.45
C PRO A 3 -2.15 -13.17 11.95
N CYS A 4 -1.48 -12.41 12.83
CA CYS A 4 -0.85 -11.13 12.47
C CYS A 4 0.65 -11.17 12.80
N TYR A 5 1.50 -11.16 11.77
CA TYR A 5 2.97 -11.08 11.93
C TYR A 5 3.44 -9.61 11.90
N SER A 6 4.29 -9.23 12.86
CA SER A 6 4.95 -7.92 12.90
C SER A 6 6.21 -7.93 12.04
N TRP A 7 6.33 -7.00 11.09
CA TRP A 7 7.48 -6.86 10.20
C TRP A 7 8.54 -5.87 10.72
N ALA A 8 8.22 -5.12 11.77
CA ALA A 8 9.17 -4.24 12.45
C ALA A 8 9.87 -5.04 13.56
N ASP A 9 11.14 -5.34 13.37
CA ASP A 9 12.00 -5.82 14.45
C ASP A 9 12.27 -4.65 15.41
N LEU A 10 11.54 -4.62 16.53
CA LEU A 10 11.73 -3.65 17.61
C LEU A 10 12.86 -4.08 18.56
N SER A 11 13.62 -5.14 18.25
CA SER A 11 14.80 -5.48 19.05
C SER A 11 15.92 -4.49 18.76
N SER A 12 16.14 -3.60 19.73
CA SER A 12 17.21 -2.62 19.79
C SER A 12 18.58 -3.30 19.77
N GLN A 13 19.09 -3.65 18.59
CA GLN A 13 20.47 -4.07 18.38
C GLN A 13 20.89 -3.92 16.91
N CYS A 14 20.75 -2.72 16.36
CA CYS A 14 21.54 -2.30 15.20
C CYS A 14 22.35 -1.08 15.58
N ILE A 15 23.61 -1.35 15.97
CA ILE A 15 24.64 -0.34 16.16
C ILE A 15 24.80 0.38 14.82
N PHE A 16 24.52 1.68 14.81
CA PHE A 16 24.76 2.56 13.67
C PHE A 16 26.27 2.64 13.44
N ALA A 17 26.75 1.99 12.38
CA ALA A 17 28.02 2.34 11.76
C ALA A 17 27.73 3.38 10.68
N ASP A 18 28.52 4.45 10.70
CA ASP A 18 28.34 5.71 9.97
C ASP A 18 27.99 5.57 8.48
N GLY A 19 26.93 6.29 8.08
CA GLY A 19 26.46 6.44 6.70
C GLY A 19 24.94 6.41 6.64
N ALA A 20 24.33 7.44 6.02
CA ALA A 20 22.89 7.40 5.76
C ALA A 20 22.57 6.12 4.95
N PRO A 21 21.66 5.24 5.43
CA PRO A 21 21.35 4.02 4.72
C PRO A 21 20.80 4.36 3.34
N ASP A 22 21.43 3.82 2.29
CA ASP A 22 20.93 3.90 0.91
C ASP A 22 19.47 3.39 0.90
N THR A 23 18.53 4.19 0.41
CA THR A 23 17.10 3.87 0.35
C THR A 23 16.83 2.54 -0.35
N LYS A 24 17.68 2.15 -1.31
CA LYS A 24 17.65 0.81 -1.92
C LYS A 24 17.83 -0.28 -0.88
N THR A 25 18.74 -0.10 0.06
CA THR A 25 18.97 -1.06 1.15
C THR A 25 17.80 -1.14 2.13
N ILE A 26 17.03 -0.06 2.34
CA ILE A 26 15.85 -0.10 3.21
C ILE A 26 14.68 -0.79 2.52
N ALA A 27 14.40 -0.44 1.26
CA ALA A 27 13.36 -1.10 0.48
C ALA A 27 13.65 -2.60 0.32
N ASP A 28 14.92 -2.98 0.07
CA ASP A 28 15.35 -4.37 -0.01
C ASP A 28 15.18 -5.10 1.35
N LYS A 29 15.51 -4.44 2.47
CA LYS A 29 15.28 -5.02 3.81
C LYS A 29 13.80 -5.25 4.09
N ILE A 30 12.95 -4.28 3.74
CA ILE A 30 11.48 -4.41 3.86
C ILE A 30 11.01 -5.59 3.00
N ARG A 31 11.45 -5.66 1.74
CA ARG A 31 11.11 -6.74 0.79
C ARG A 31 11.50 -8.10 1.35
N VAL A 32 12.75 -8.25 1.80
CA VAL A 32 13.25 -9.52 2.37
C VAL A 32 12.49 -9.91 3.63
N SER A 33 12.17 -8.96 4.51
CA SER A 33 11.39 -9.22 5.72
C SER A 33 9.99 -9.75 5.40
N LEU A 34 9.29 -9.09 4.46
CA LEU A 34 7.95 -9.50 4.04
C LEU A 34 7.98 -10.87 3.33
N LEU A 35 8.92 -11.11 2.42
CA LEU A 35 9.05 -12.40 1.73
C LEU A 35 9.33 -13.54 2.72
N ARG A 36 10.16 -13.32 3.74
CA ARG A 36 10.41 -14.33 4.80
C ARG A 36 9.15 -14.61 5.62
N ALA A 37 8.38 -13.58 5.96
CA ALA A 37 7.13 -13.75 6.67
C ALA A 37 6.10 -14.53 5.83
N MET A 38 6.04 -14.26 4.52
CA MET A 38 5.19 -14.99 3.59
C MET A 38 5.61 -16.45 3.40
N GLU A 39 6.93 -16.73 3.34
CA GLU A 39 7.48 -18.08 3.21
C GLU A 39 7.24 -18.93 4.48
N ALA A 40 7.28 -18.30 5.66
CA ALA A 40 7.04 -18.97 6.93
C ALA A 40 5.55 -19.22 7.23
N ASP A 41 4.63 -18.63 6.45
CA ASP A 41 3.20 -18.78 6.67
C ASP A 41 2.70 -20.16 6.18
N PRO A 42 1.99 -20.94 7.01
CA PRO A 42 1.50 -22.26 6.63
C PRO A 42 0.24 -22.21 5.74
N GLY A 43 -0.21 -21.03 5.33
CA GLY A 43 -1.36 -20.82 4.47
C GLY A 43 -1.22 -21.53 3.13
N THR A 44 -2.35 -21.98 2.59
CA THR A 44 -2.41 -22.79 1.36
C THR A 44 -2.99 -22.03 0.16
N GLY A 45 -3.45 -20.80 0.37
CA GLY A 45 -4.07 -19.96 -0.66
C GLY A 45 -3.11 -18.93 -1.22
N ASN A 46 -3.50 -18.32 -2.34
CA ASN A 46 -2.77 -17.17 -2.89
C ASN A 46 -2.87 -15.98 -1.94
N TRP A 47 -1.78 -15.20 -1.87
CA TRP A 47 -1.81 -13.87 -1.27
C TRP A 47 -2.63 -12.95 -2.20
N VAL A 48 -3.79 -12.49 -1.74
CA VAL A 48 -4.71 -11.67 -2.55
C VAL A 48 -4.92 -10.27 -1.97
N GLY A 49 -4.59 -10.03 -0.69
CA GLY A 49 -4.81 -8.74 -0.06
C GLY A 49 -3.70 -8.39 0.93
N ILE A 50 -3.41 -7.09 1.03
CA ILE A 50 -2.44 -6.55 1.98
C ILE A 50 -3.13 -5.65 3.00
N LEU A 51 -2.82 -5.84 4.28
CA LEU A 51 -3.39 -5.06 5.38
C LEU A 51 -2.28 -4.37 6.15
N GLY A 52 -2.48 -3.10 6.46
CA GLY A 52 -1.56 -2.36 7.30
C GLY A 52 -2.28 -1.45 8.30
N PHE A 53 -1.60 -1.17 9.41
CA PHE A 53 -2.02 -0.18 10.40
C PHE A 53 -0.95 0.91 10.55
N SER A 54 -1.35 2.19 10.60
CA SER A 54 -0.45 3.34 10.79
C SER A 54 0.68 3.34 9.73
N GLN A 55 1.95 3.25 10.15
CA GLN A 55 3.08 3.10 9.22
C GLN A 55 2.98 1.85 8.34
N GLY A 56 2.37 0.77 8.82
CA GLY A 56 2.08 -0.42 8.03
C GLY A 56 1.05 -0.16 6.94
N ALA A 57 0.05 0.69 7.19
CA ALA A 57 -0.93 1.08 6.16
C ALA A 57 -0.26 1.95 5.09
N ARG A 58 0.64 2.86 5.51
CA ARG A 58 1.48 3.61 4.57
C ARG A 58 2.35 2.69 3.72
N LEU A 59 2.95 1.65 4.31
CA LEU A 59 3.70 0.65 3.55
C LEU A 59 2.79 -0.15 2.59
N ALA A 60 1.61 -0.57 3.03
CA ALA A 60 0.67 -1.32 2.21
C ALA A 60 0.28 -0.55 0.94
N VAL A 61 -0.13 0.72 1.07
CA VAL A 61 -0.45 1.57 -0.10
C VAL A 61 0.77 1.79 -1.00
N SER A 62 1.98 1.86 -0.42
CA SER A 62 3.23 2.00 -1.19
C SER A 62 3.53 0.78 -2.04
N ILE A 63 3.31 -0.42 -1.50
CA ILE A 63 3.50 -1.70 -2.22
C ILE A 63 2.50 -1.79 -3.37
N LEU A 64 1.22 -1.50 -3.11
CA LEU A 64 0.19 -1.53 -4.14
C LEU A 64 0.50 -0.56 -5.29
N LEU A 65 0.93 0.66 -4.95
CA LEU A 65 1.24 1.68 -5.95
C LEU A 65 2.51 1.35 -6.73
N GLU A 66 3.55 0.84 -6.06
CA GLU A 66 4.77 0.36 -6.69
C GLU A 66 4.48 -0.78 -7.67
N ASP A 67 3.56 -1.69 -7.34
CA ASP A 67 3.12 -2.76 -8.24
C ASP A 67 2.40 -2.23 -9.48
N GLU A 68 1.47 -1.28 -9.32
CA GLU A 68 0.83 -0.64 -10.47
C GLU A 68 1.81 0.12 -11.36
N ILE A 69 2.76 0.85 -10.78
CA ILE A 69 3.80 1.56 -11.53
C ILE A 69 4.63 0.57 -12.36
N ARG A 70 5.04 -0.57 -11.75
CA ARG A 70 5.80 -1.63 -12.45
C ARG A 70 5.02 -2.28 -13.59
N GLN A 71 3.72 -2.50 -13.40
CA GLN A 71 2.86 -3.11 -14.43
C GLN A 71 2.64 -2.18 -15.63
N LYS A 72 2.53 -0.88 -15.36
CA LYS A 72 2.29 0.16 -16.36
C LYS A 72 3.54 0.45 -17.22
N GLU A 73 4.74 0.12 -16.75
CA GLU A 73 5.98 0.13 -17.54
C GLU A 73 6.05 -1.06 -18.52
N ILE A 74 5.18 -1.06 -19.53
CA ILE A 74 4.87 -2.16 -20.47
C ILE A 74 6.05 -2.68 -21.31
N ASN A 75 7.23 -2.04 -21.32
CA ASN A 75 8.29 -2.33 -22.29
C ASN A 75 9.48 -3.18 -21.81
N CYS A 76 9.41 -3.79 -20.63
CA CYS A 76 10.52 -4.61 -20.14
C CYS A 76 10.08 -6.08 -19.98
N ASN A 77 10.76 -6.99 -20.70
CA ASN A 77 10.82 -8.43 -20.39
C ASN A 77 11.52 -8.69 -19.03
N THR A 78 11.26 -7.85 -18.03
CA THR A 78 11.83 -7.99 -16.70
C THR A 78 10.92 -8.88 -15.88
N PRO A 79 11.47 -9.88 -15.16
CA PRO A 79 10.72 -10.72 -14.23
C PRO A 79 10.16 -9.96 -13.01
N ASP A 80 10.37 -8.65 -12.94
CA ASP A 80 10.17 -7.78 -11.78
C ASP A 80 8.84 -6.98 -11.86
N ARG A 81 7.74 -7.69 -12.16
CA ARG A 81 6.40 -7.09 -12.36
C ARG A 81 5.68 -6.71 -11.06
N ALA A 82 6.18 -7.16 -9.90
CA ALA A 82 5.64 -6.85 -8.59
C ALA A 82 6.73 -6.83 -7.50
N PHE A 83 6.60 -5.93 -6.54
CA PHE A 83 7.48 -5.70 -5.40
C PHE A 83 7.59 -6.90 -4.46
N LEU A 84 6.58 -7.77 -4.39
CA LEU A 84 6.65 -9.04 -3.65
C LEU A 84 6.43 -10.26 -4.55
N GLY A 85 6.38 -10.07 -5.87
CA GLY A 85 6.04 -11.16 -6.80
C GLY A 85 4.60 -11.65 -6.67
N VAL A 86 3.73 -10.85 -6.03
CA VAL A 86 2.31 -11.13 -5.82
C VAL A 86 1.48 -10.07 -6.54
N LYS A 87 0.37 -10.50 -7.15
CA LYS A 87 -0.67 -9.60 -7.66
C LYS A 87 -1.69 -9.38 -6.55
N TRP A 88 -1.73 -8.17 -5.98
CA TRP A 88 -2.72 -7.83 -4.97
C TRP A 88 -4.05 -7.49 -5.61
N HIS A 89 -5.13 -8.05 -5.09
CA HIS A 89 -6.50 -7.76 -5.51
C HIS A 89 -7.07 -6.57 -4.74
N PHE A 90 -6.62 -6.37 -3.49
CA PHE A 90 -7.09 -5.26 -2.67
C PHE A 90 -6.15 -4.90 -1.51
N GLY A 91 -6.33 -3.70 -0.95
CA GLY A 91 -5.65 -3.21 0.24
C GLY A 91 -6.59 -2.87 1.40
N VAL A 92 -6.14 -3.05 2.63
CA VAL A 92 -6.85 -2.60 3.85
C VAL A 92 -5.95 -1.65 4.63
N LEU A 93 -6.36 -0.40 4.75
CA LEU A 93 -5.56 0.71 5.24
C LEU A 93 -6.18 1.26 6.54
N LEU A 94 -5.69 0.79 7.68
CA LEU A 94 -6.15 1.24 8.99
C LEU A 94 -5.30 2.42 9.48
N ALA A 95 -5.91 3.58 9.67
CA ALA A 95 -5.21 4.79 10.14
C ALA A 95 -3.92 5.09 9.34
N GLY A 96 -3.96 4.88 8.02
CA GLY A 96 -2.82 5.07 7.13
C GLY A 96 -2.62 6.52 6.75
N ARG A 97 -1.38 7.00 6.83
CA ARG A 97 -1.02 8.39 6.54
C ARG A 97 -0.29 8.48 5.20
N GLY A 98 -0.66 9.48 4.39
CA GLY A 98 0.09 9.86 3.20
C GLY A 98 1.32 10.70 3.55
N PRO A 99 2.25 10.87 2.59
CA PRO A 99 2.27 10.22 1.27
C PRO A 99 2.76 8.76 1.35
N PRO A 100 2.64 7.94 0.29
CA PRO A 100 3.32 6.64 0.20
C PRO A 100 4.85 6.75 0.33
N TYR A 101 5.52 5.64 0.61
CA TYR A 101 6.98 5.51 0.58
C TYR A 101 7.48 5.29 -0.85
N ALA A 102 8.64 5.86 -1.17
CA ALA A 102 9.41 5.48 -2.34
C ALA A 102 10.10 4.12 -2.09
N LEU A 103 9.67 3.08 -2.83
CA LEU A 103 10.18 1.72 -2.68
C LEU A 103 11.18 1.31 -3.79
N SER A 104 11.39 2.15 -4.80
CA SER A 104 12.36 1.89 -5.86
C SER A 104 12.86 3.17 -6.51
N HIS A 105 13.86 3.05 -7.39
CA HIS A 105 14.38 4.15 -8.20
C HIS A 105 13.28 4.87 -9.01
N ARG A 106 12.14 4.21 -9.28
CA ARG A 106 11.01 4.79 -10.01
C ARG A 106 10.32 5.91 -9.22
N THR A 107 10.27 5.76 -7.90
CA THR A 107 9.57 6.65 -6.97
C THR A 107 10.53 7.49 -6.13
N MET A 108 11.79 7.09 -5.96
CA MET A 108 12.79 7.81 -5.15
C MET A 108 13.08 9.24 -5.62
N HIS A 109 12.92 9.53 -6.92
CA HIS A 109 13.17 10.87 -7.46
C HIS A 109 11.91 11.77 -7.45
N ARG A 110 10.79 11.27 -6.93
CA ARG A 110 9.48 11.94 -6.97
C ARG A 110 9.18 12.57 -5.59
N PRO A 111 9.07 13.91 -5.49
CA PRO A 111 8.87 14.60 -4.19
C PRO A 111 7.54 14.27 -3.51
N GLN A 112 6.55 13.79 -4.26
CA GLN A 112 5.27 13.32 -3.75
C GLN A 112 5.37 11.97 -3.00
N PHE A 113 6.53 11.31 -2.98
CA PHE A 113 6.76 10.12 -2.17
C PHE A 113 7.68 10.43 -0.99
N GLY A 114 7.37 9.89 0.17
CA GLY A 114 8.26 10.00 1.32
C GLY A 114 9.38 8.97 1.26
N HIS A 115 10.53 9.30 1.82
CA HIS A 115 11.64 8.37 1.94
C HIS A 115 11.38 7.42 3.11
N PRO A 116 11.56 6.09 2.96
CA PRO A 116 11.51 5.17 4.08
C PRO A 116 12.65 5.50 5.06
N GLY A 117 12.31 5.84 6.30
CA GLY A 117 13.28 6.34 7.29
C GLY A 117 12.64 6.66 8.65
N PRO A 118 13.43 7.17 9.62
CA PRO A 118 12.95 7.47 10.97
C PRO A 118 11.80 8.49 11.00
N MET A 119 10.88 8.33 11.95
CA MET A 119 9.65 9.13 12.09
C MET A 119 9.90 10.65 12.13
N THR A 120 11.05 11.11 12.64
CA THR A 120 11.38 12.55 12.73
C THR A 120 11.52 13.20 11.35
N GLN A 121 12.15 12.54 10.38
CA GLN A 121 12.26 13.04 9.00
C GLN A 121 10.90 13.02 8.27
N MET A 122 9.95 12.24 8.79
CA MET A 122 8.63 12.04 8.23
C MET A 122 7.68 13.20 8.57
N ILE A 123 7.80 13.81 9.76
CA ILE A 123 6.96 14.94 10.20
C ILE A 123 7.29 16.19 9.38
N ASP A 124 8.58 16.52 9.21
CA ASP A 124 9.03 17.65 8.40
C ASP A 124 8.58 17.52 6.93
N SER A 125 8.62 16.28 6.40
CA SER A 125 8.12 15.98 5.07
C SER A 125 6.60 16.17 4.98
N ILE A 126 5.84 15.72 5.99
CA ILE A 126 4.37 15.79 6.00
C ILE A 126 3.87 17.23 6.13
N GLU A 127 4.44 18.06 7.01
CA GLU A 127 4.07 19.49 7.08
C GLU A 127 4.38 20.19 5.75
N SER A 128 5.53 19.88 5.14
CA SER A 128 5.86 20.38 3.81
C SER A 128 4.89 19.88 2.72
N LEU A 129 4.44 18.63 2.78
CA LEU A 129 3.52 17.98 1.82
C LEU A 129 2.06 18.37 1.98
N THR A 130 1.63 18.84 3.15
CA THR A 130 0.29 19.45 3.29
C THR A 130 0.17 20.81 2.61
N SER A 131 1.30 21.38 2.18
CA SER A 131 1.31 22.51 1.25
C SER A 131 0.79 22.00 -0.10
N HIS A 132 -0.36 22.54 -0.54
CA HIS A 132 -1.01 22.25 -1.83
C HIS A 132 -0.08 22.06 -3.05
N PRO A 133 1.05 22.79 -3.22
CA PRO A 133 1.89 22.65 -4.43
C PRO A 133 2.46 21.26 -4.74
N LEU A 134 2.54 20.32 -3.78
CA LEU A 134 3.10 18.98 -4.07
C LEU A 134 2.06 17.99 -4.62
N PHE A 135 0.76 18.22 -4.39
CA PHE A 135 -0.29 17.39 -4.98
C PHE A 135 -0.53 17.70 -6.46
N ASP A 136 -0.26 18.93 -6.88
CA ASP A 136 -0.31 19.33 -8.29
C ASP A 136 0.75 18.59 -9.14
N LEU A 137 1.72 17.93 -8.51
CA LEU A 137 2.76 17.13 -9.15
C LEU A 137 2.38 15.64 -9.28
N LEU A 138 1.21 15.22 -8.76
CA LEU A 138 0.77 13.84 -8.90
C LEU A 138 0.42 13.55 -10.36
N GLU A 139 1.18 12.63 -10.94
CA GLU A 139 0.87 12.13 -12.28
C GLU A 139 -0.23 11.07 -12.19
N PRO A 140 -1.01 10.82 -13.26
CA PRO A 140 -2.02 9.76 -13.27
C PRO A 140 -1.47 8.38 -12.88
N TRP A 141 -0.17 8.15 -13.11
CA TRP A 141 0.53 6.92 -12.76
C TRP A 141 0.86 6.79 -11.26
N ASP A 142 0.76 7.89 -10.50
CA ASP A 142 0.94 7.94 -9.03
C ASP A 142 -0.38 7.72 -8.26
N ILE A 143 -1.48 7.50 -8.99
CA ILE A 143 -2.81 7.32 -8.42
C ILE A 143 -3.16 5.82 -8.44
N LEU A 144 -3.37 5.26 -7.25
CA LEU A 144 -3.69 3.86 -7.06
C LEU A 144 -5.11 3.54 -7.55
N SER A 145 -5.25 2.56 -8.43
CA SER A 145 -6.55 2.07 -8.93
C SER A 145 -6.98 0.74 -8.28
N THR A 146 -6.07 0.06 -7.61
CA THR A 146 -6.35 -1.18 -6.87
C THR A 146 -7.37 -0.90 -5.76
N PRO A 147 -8.43 -1.72 -5.62
CA PRO A 147 -9.43 -1.54 -4.59
C PRO A 147 -8.84 -1.43 -3.17
N THR A 148 -9.26 -0.43 -2.41
CA THR A 148 -8.81 -0.22 -1.03
C THR A 148 -9.96 0.02 -0.07
N LEU A 149 -9.85 -0.53 1.15
CA LEU A 149 -10.69 -0.19 2.28
C LEU A 149 -9.89 0.68 3.26
N HIS A 150 -10.32 1.91 3.42
CA HIS A 150 -9.81 2.85 4.40
C HIS A 150 -10.62 2.76 5.69
N VAL A 151 -9.95 2.62 6.83
CA VAL A 151 -10.58 2.58 8.16
C VAL A 151 -10.09 3.77 8.98
N HIS A 152 -10.99 4.72 9.25
CA HIS A 152 -10.70 6.00 9.87
C HIS A 152 -11.31 6.11 11.27
N GLY A 153 -10.48 6.38 12.28
CA GLY A 153 -10.96 6.78 13.60
C GLY A 153 -11.32 8.27 13.60
N LEU A 154 -12.56 8.62 13.91
CA LEU A 154 -13.07 10.00 13.91
C LEU A 154 -12.42 10.88 14.99
N ARG A 155 -11.79 10.27 16.00
CA ARG A 155 -11.05 10.95 17.08
C ARG A 155 -9.55 10.85 16.92
N ASP A 156 -9.08 10.31 15.79
CA ASP A 156 -7.65 10.24 15.50
C ASP A 156 -7.13 11.64 15.16
N PRO A 157 -6.12 12.18 15.88
CA PRO A 157 -5.50 13.45 15.53
C PRO A 157 -4.89 13.45 14.11
N GLY A 158 -4.63 12.26 13.56
CA GLY A 158 -4.13 12.06 12.21
C GLY A 158 -5.18 11.96 11.10
N LEU A 159 -6.48 12.05 11.42
CA LEU A 159 -7.56 11.89 10.46
C LEU A 159 -7.37 12.72 9.16
N PRO A 160 -6.95 14.00 9.21
CA PRO A 160 -6.70 14.77 7.99
C PRO A 160 -5.67 14.11 7.06
N PHE A 161 -4.64 13.45 7.60
CA PHE A 161 -3.63 12.76 6.80
C PHE A 161 -4.15 11.44 6.20
N HIS A 162 -5.14 10.81 6.84
CA HIS A 162 -5.79 9.62 6.30
C HIS A 162 -6.71 9.98 5.13
N GLN A 163 -7.48 11.06 5.29
CA GLN A 163 -8.34 11.61 4.25
C GLN A 163 -7.51 12.11 3.06
N LEU A 164 -6.35 12.73 3.31
CA LEU A 164 -5.42 13.15 2.27
C LEU A 164 -4.90 11.95 1.47
N LEU A 165 -4.48 10.87 2.14
CA LEU A 165 -4.06 9.65 1.48
C LEU A 165 -5.16 9.11 0.56
N GLN A 166 -6.39 9.01 1.06
CA GLN A 166 -7.54 8.52 0.32
C GLN A 166 -7.92 9.41 -0.87
N SER A 167 -7.87 10.73 -0.71
CA SER A 167 -8.36 11.68 -1.72
C SER A 167 -7.36 11.95 -2.85
N HIS A 168 -6.06 11.86 -2.57
CA HIS A 168 -5.02 12.26 -3.53
C HIS A 168 -4.27 11.06 -4.14
N TYR A 169 -4.07 9.98 -3.39
CA TYR A 169 -3.29 8.83 -3.87
C TYR A 169 -4.13 7.64 -4.33
N VAL A 170 -5.46 7.73 -4.26
CA VAL A 170 -6.37 6.66 -4.68
C VAL A 170 -7.39 7.20 -5.66
N ALA A 171 -7.57 6.49 -6.77
CA ALA A 171 -8.47 6.87 -7.83
C ALA A 171 -9.92 6.91 -7.33
N PRO A 172 -10.73 7.89 -7.78
CA PRO A 172 -12.15 7.91 -7.50
C PRO A 172 -12.81 6.57 -7.85
N GLY A 173 -13.63 6.03 -6.94
CA GLY A 173 -14.29 4.73 -7.11
C GLY A 173 -13.45 3.51 -6.72
N SER A 174 -12.14 3.68 -6.44
CA SER A 174 -11.25 2.60 -5.99
C SER A 174 -11.11 2.53 -4.47
N ALA A 175 -11.63 3.52 -3.73
CA ALA A 175 -11.62 3.57 -2.27
C ALA A 175 -13.02 3.35 -1.68
N SER A 176 -13.11 2.47 -0.68
CA SER A 176 -14.22 2.38 0.27
C SER A 176 -13.76 2.90 1.64
N VAL A 177 -14.62 3.61 2.38
CA VAL A 177 -14.26 4.20 3.67
C VAL A 177 -15.20 3.70 4.77
N ILE A 178 -14.63 3.26 5.89
CA ILE A 178 -15.35 3.01 7.14
C ILE A 178 -14.83 3.97 8.19
N GLU A 179 -15.74 4.78 8.73
CA GLU A 179 -15.46 5.70 9.82
C GLU A 179 -16.06 5.15 11.12
N TRP A 180 -15.33 5.29 12.23
CA TRP A 180 -15.76 4.81 13.53
C TRP A 180 -15.31 5.75 14.66
N GLU A 181 -16.01 5.67 15.80
CA GLU A 181 -15.73 6.46 17.00
C GLU A 181 -14.47 5.96 17.75
N GLY A 182 -13.30 6.16 17.13
CA GLY A 182 -12.01 5.68 17.61
C GLY A 182 -10.87 6.68 17.43
N GLU A 183 -9.81 6.48 18.20
CA GLU A 183 -8.55 7.23 18.12
C GLU A 183 -7.55 6.51 17.18
N HIS A 184 -6.24 6.73 17.35
CA HIS A 184 -5.18 6.09 16.57
C HIS A 184 -4.94 4.62 16.96
N ARG A 185 -5.91 3.76 16.68
CA ARG A 185 -5.86 2.32 16.98
C ARG A 185 -6.70 1.49 16.01
N ILE A 186 -6.58 0.17 16.11
CA ILE A 186 -7.45 -0.79 15.40
C ILE A 186 -8.81 -0.88 16.14
N PRO A 187 -9.96 -0.97 15.42
CA PRO A 187 -11.25 -1.19 16.05
C PRO A 187 -11.29 -2.44 16.94
N ILE A 188 -11.93 -2.33 18.10
CA ILE A 188 -12.07 -3.42 19.08
C ILE A 188 -13.52 -3.68 19.51
N ARG A 189 -14.42 -2.72 19.30
CA ARG A 189 -15.84 -2.91 19.58
C ARG A 189 -16.41 -3.81 18.51
N THR A 190 -17.22 -4.79 18.91
CA THR A 190 -17.81 -5.79 18.01
C THR A 190 -18.46 -5.16 16.78
N VAL A 191 -19.26 -4.10 16.96
CA VAL A 191 -19.93 -3.41 15.85
C VAL A 191 -18.95 -2.84 14.81
N ASP A 192 -17.83 -2.28 15.27
CA ASP A 192 -16.83 -1.66 14.40
C ASP A 192 -15.97 -2.75 13.72
N VAL A 193 -15.61 -3.81 14.47
CA VAL A 193 -14.87 -4.97 13.93
C VAL A 193 -15.69 -5.69 12.86
N GLU A 194 -16.99 -5.88 13.10
CA GLU A 194 -17.90 -6.48 12.13
C GLU A 194 -18.04 -5.62 10.88
N ALA A 195 -18.12 -4.29 11.04
CA ALA A 195 -18.17 -3.37 9.90
C ALA A 195 -16.91 -3.49 9.04
N VAL A 196 -15.72 -3.48 9.66
CA VAL A 196 -14.45 -3.67 8.95
C VAL A 196 -14.39 -5.04 8.28
N SER A 197 -14.76 -6.10 8.98
CA SER A 197 -14.74 -7.47 8.43
C SER A 197 -15.65 -7.61 7.21
N ARG A 198 -16.87 -7.05 7.26
CA ARG A 198 -17.78 -7.01 6.11
C ARG A 198 -17.20 -6.19 4.96
N GLY A 199 -16.59 -5.04 5.26
CA GLY A 199 -15.92 -4.21 4.27
C GLY A 199 -14.81 -4.96 3.55
N ILE A 200 -13.95 -5.68 4.28
CA ILE A 200 -12.86 -6.50 3.71
C ILE A 200 -13.44 -7.55 2.75
N LEU A 201 -14.46 -8.28 3.17
CA LEU A 201 -15.11 -9.29 2.33
C LEU A 201 -15.77 -8.69 1.09
N GLN A 202 -16.24 -7.45 1.16
CA GLN A 202 -16.85 -6.76 0.02
C GLN A 202 -15.79 -6.33 -1.00
N ILE A 203 -14.70 -5.71 -0.56
CA ILE A 203 -13.63 -5.27 -1.48
C ILE A 203 -12.88 -6.46 -2.10
N ALA A 204 -12.77 -7.58 -1.37
CA ALA A 204 -12.19 -8.81 -1.92
C ALA A 204 -12.94 -9.28 -3.18
N LYS A 205 -14.28 -9.26 -3.14
CA LYS A 205 -15.12 -9.61 -4.31
C LYS A 205 -14.94 -8.65 -5.48
N VAL A 206 -14.69 -7.37 -5.21
CA VAL A 206 -14.45 -6.37 -6.26
C VAL A 206 -13.11 -6.64 -6.94
N GLY A 207 -12.06 -6.91 -6.16
CA GLY A 207 -10.73 -7.26 -6.68
C GLY A 207 -10.75 -8.53 -7.54
N ASP A 208 -11.52 -9.55 -7.13
CA ASP A 208 -11.68 -10.78 -7.91
C ASP A 208 -12.46 -10.53 -9.22
N ALA A 209 -13.45 -9.64 -9.21
CA ALA A 209 -14.24 -9.33 -10.41
C ALA A 209 -13.41 -8.58 -11.47
N SER A 210 -12.52 -7.67 -11.07
CA SER A 210 -11.63 -6.95 -12.01
C SER A 210 -10.71 -7.90 -12.78
N GLU A 211 -10.32 -9.03 -12.19
CA GLU A 211 -9.48 -10.03 -12.85
C GLU A 211 -10.19 -10.75 -14.00
N SER A 212 -11.46 -11.11 -13.82
CA SER A 212 -12.26 -11.78 -14.86
C SER A 212 -12.44 -10.97 -16.15
N VAL A 213 -12.34 -9.64 -16.07
CA VAL A 213 -12.53 -8.73 -17.21
C VAL A 213 -11.25 -8.60 -18.02
N ASP A 214 -10.08 -8.55 -17.37
CA ASP A 214 -8.78 -8.44 -18.03
C ASP A 214 -8.39 -9.72 -18.80
N ASP A 215 -8.75 -10.90 -18.29
CA ASP A 215 -8.52 -12.18 -18.97
C ASP A 215 -9.35 -12.32 -20.27
N HIS A 216 -10.55 -11.73 -20.31
CA HIS A 216 -11.37 -11.74 -21.52
C HIS A 216 -10.85 -10.79 -22.61
N LEU A 217 -10.25 -9.65 -22.23
CA LEU A 217 -9.65 -8.70 -23.16
C LEU A 217 -8.34 -9.23 -23.78
N THR A 218 -7.55 -9.99 -23.02
CA THR A 218 -6.30 -10.60 -23.53
C THR A 218 -6.56 -11.78 -24.47
N SER A 219 -7.65 -12.55 -24.29
CA SER A 219 -8.00 -13.64 -25.21
C SER A 219 -8.51 -13.15 -26.58
N ASN A 220 -9.17 -12.00 -26.64
CA ASN A 220 -9.72 -11.45 -27.90
C ASN A 220 -8.67 -10.78 -28.81
N GLN A 221 -7.44 -10.55 -28.33
CA GLN A 221 -6.36 -9.98 -29.16
C GLN A 221 -5.53 -11.05 -29.90
N GLN A 222 -5.71 -12.34 -29.60
CA GLN A 222 -5.01 -13.42 -30.33
C GLN A 222 -5.75 -13.86 -31.60
N ASP A 223 -7.05 -13.60 -31.73
CA ASP A 223 -7.87 -14.06 -32.88
C ASP A 223 -7.91 -13.09 -34.08
N THR A 224 -7.30 -11.91 -34.00
CA THR A 224 -7.31 -10.93 -35.11
C THR A 224 -6.02 -10.84 -35.92
N ARG A 225 -5.07 -11.78 -35.74
CA ARG A 225 -3.80 -11.85 -36.51
C ARG A 225 -3.71 -13.05 -37.46
N ALA A 226 -4.84 -13.50 -38.00
CA ALA A 226 -4.85 -14.53 -39.02
C ALA A 226 -5.92 -14.28 -40.09
N ILE A 227 -5.75 -13.22 -40.90
CA ILE A 227 -6.23 -13.17 -42.29
C ILE A 227 -5.21 -12.37 -43.11
#